data_AF-A0A401U5E4-F1
#
_entry.id   AF-A0A401U5E4-F1
#
_cell.length_a   1.000
_cell.length_b   1.000
_cell.length_c   1.000
_cell.angle_alpha   90.00
_cell.angle_beta   90.00
_cell.angle_gamma   90.00
#
_symmetry.space_group_name_H-M   'P 1'
#
loop_
_entity.id
_entity.type
_entity.pdbx_description
1 polymer ?
#
loop_
_entity_poly.entity_id
_entity_poly.type
_entity_poly.pdbx_seq_one_letter_code
_entity_poly.pdbx_strand_id
1 'polypeptide(L)'
;MACSKSTPQLENIDTELWKIDRNACTGKRKEMLASLEGQQEKLLALKETQIITLLGRPDNNELYERNQKFYYYYITPAPACENADSISVQLEIRFNALGYSKEIYIK
;
A
#
# COMPACT_ATOMS: atom_id res chain seq x y z
N MET A 1 29.16 -4.02 3.70
CA MET A 1 28.17 -5.05 4.06
C MET A 1 26.80 -4.55 3.60
N ALA A 2 26.20 -5.20 2.61
CA ALA A 2 24.89 -4.81 2.08
C ALA A 2 23.81 -5.65 2.78
N CYS A 3 23.11 -5.06 3.76
CA CYS A 3 21.91 -5.67 4.32
C CYS A 3 20.79 -5.57 3.28
N SER A 4 20.67 -6.59 2.43
CA SER A 4 19.49 -6.78 1.59
C SER A 4 18.35 -7.18 2.52
N LYS A 5 17.57 -6.21 3.00
CA LYS A 5 16.38 -6.47 3.83
C LYS A 5 15.44 -7.37 3.02
N SER A 6 15.23 -8.60 3.47
CA SER A 6 14.30 -9.53 2.82
C SER A 6 12.89 -8.94 2.87
N THR A 7 12.06 -9.29 1.89
CA THR A 7 10.67 -8.85 1.85
C THR A 7 9.94 -9.41 3.08
N PRO A 8 9.35 -8.57 3.95
CA PRO A 8 8.72 -9.02 5.17
C PRO A 8 7.42 -9.76 4.87
N GLN A 9 7.01 -10.66 5.77
CA GLN A 9 5.68 -11.27 5.71
C GLN A 9 4.68 -10.42 6.50
N LEU A 10 3.49 -10.25 5.93
CA LEU A 10 2.35 -9.59 6.57
C LEU A 10 1.44 -10.66 7.14
N GLU A 11 1.20 -10.63 8.44
CA GLU A 11 0.34 -11.58 9.13
C GLU A 11 -1.13 -11.19 8.94
N ASN A 12 -2.03 -12.15 8.74
CA ASN A 12 -3.46 -11.90 8.57
C ASN A 12 -3.82 -10.91 7.45
N ILE A 13 -2.96 -10.83 6.41
CA ILE A 13 -3.22 -10.13 5.16
C ILE A 13 -3.10 -11.15 4.04
N ASP A 14 -4.23 -11.48 3.41
CA ASP A 14 -4.22 -12.29 2.21
C ASP A 14 -3.76 -11.43 1.03
N THR A 15 -2.48 -11.55 0.70
CA THR A 15 -1.87 -10.76 -0.36
C THR A 15 -2.44 -11.06 -1.74
N GLU A 16 -3.01 -12.24 -1.97
CA GLU A 16 -3.62 -12.58 -3.25
C GLU A 16 -4.96 -11.86 -3.41
N LEU A 17 -5.81 -11.93 -2.37
CA LEU A 17 -7.07 -11.18 -2.32
C LEU A 17 -6.83 -9.67 -2.37
N TRP A 18 -5.81 -9.17 -1.67
CA TRP A 18 -5.45 -7.75 -1.72
C TRP A 18 -5.10 -7.28 -3.14
N LYS A 19 -4.32 -8.08 -3.89
CA LYS A 19 -3.84 -7.76 -5.24
C LYS A 19 -4.97 -7.73 -6.27
N ILE A 20 -5.96 -8.61 -6.13
CA ILE A 20 -7.11 -8.66 -7.06
C ILE A 20 -8.18 -7.63 -6.73
N ASP A 21 -8.24 -7.14 -5.48
CA ASP A 21 -9.18 -6.11 -5.04
C ASP A 21 -8.75 -4.68 -5.44
N ARG A 22 -8.66 -4.45 -6.75
CA ARG A 22 -8.27 -3.15 -7.32
C ARG A 22 -9.21 -2.04 -6.82
N ASN A 23 -8.64 -0.92 -6.37
CA ASN A 23 -9.40 0.21 -5.79
C ASN A 23 -10.31 -0.16 -4.61
N ALA A 24 -10.08 -1.32 -3.97
CA ALA A 24 -10.91 -1.86 -2.88
C ALA A 24 -12.40 -2.05 -3.23
N CYS A 25 -12.78 -2.17 -4.51
CA CYS A 25 -14.19 -2.25 -4.90
C CYS A 25 -14.91 -3.49 -4.35
N THR A 26 -14.20 -4.59 -4.07
CA THR A 26 -14.80 -5.81 -3.50
C THR A 26 -14.85 -5.79 -1.97
N GLY A 27 -14.25 -4.77 -1.32
CA GLY A 27 -14.22 -4.62 0.13
C GLY A 27 -13.25 -5.56 0.86
N LYS A 28 -12.46 -6.36 0.14
CA LYS A 28 -11.53 -7.34 0.74
C LYS A 28 -10.39 -6.65 1.49
N ARG A 29 -9.89 -5.53 0.98
CA ARG A 29 -8.85 -4.75 1.69
C ARG A 29 -9.34 -4.16 3.01
N LYS A 30 -10.62 -3.78 3.08
CA LYS A 30 -11.26 -3.25 4.30
C LYS A 30 -11.26 -4.29 5.43
N GLU A 31 -11.48 -5.56 5.11
CA GLU A 31 -11.42 -6.67 6.08
C GLU A 31 -10.02 -6.81 6.70
N MET A 32 -8.97 -6.34 6.02
CA MET A 32 -7.56 -6.44 6.44
C MET A 32 -7.01 -5.16 7.07
N LEU A 33 -7.82 -4.09 7.19
CA LEU A 33 -7.38 -2.77 7.65
C LEU A 33 -6.71 -2.83 9.03
N ALA A 34 -7.34 -3.47 10.02
CA ALA A 34 -6.79 -3.54 11.38
C ALA A 34 -5.44 -4.30 11.41
N SER A 35 -5.32 -5.36 10.60
CA SER A 35 -4.06 -6.12 10.45
C SER A 35 -2.97 -5.27 9.80
N LEU A 36 -3.33 -4.42 8.84
CA LEU A 36 -2.41 -3.51 8.17
C LEU A 36 -1.96 -2.38 9.10
N GLU A 37 -2.87 -1.77 9.86
CA GLU A 37 -2.54 -0.73 10.84
C GLU A 37 -1.54 -1.22 11.89
N GLY A 38 -1.75 -2.43 12.41
CA GLY A 38 -0.84 -3.06 13.37
C GLY A 38 0.53 -3.45 12.81
N GLN A 39 0.71 -3.41 11.48
CA GLN A 39 1.92 -3.87 10.80
C GLN A 39 2.47 -2.86 9.79
N GLN A 40 1.96 -1.62 9.74
CA GLN A 40 2.37 -0.62 8.76
C GLN A 40 3.87 -0.32 8.81
N GLU A 41 4.51 -0.44 9.97
CA GLU A 41 5.95 -0.29 10.14
C GLU A 41 6.76 -1.33 9.36
N LYS A 42 6.20 -2.53 9.11
CA LYS A 42 6.83 -3.55 8.27
C LYS A 42 6.99 -3.04 6.82
N LEU A 43 6.21 -2.05 6.40
CA LEU A 43 6.31 -1.45 5.07
C LEU A 43 7.43 -0.39 4.97
N LEU A 44 8.11 -0.03 6.06
CA LEU A 44 9.21 0.94 6.06
C LEU A 44 10.53 0.35 5.55
N ALA A 45 11.30 1.21 4.87
CA ALA A 45 12.61 0.90 4.29
C ALA A 45 12.58 -0.28 3.30
N LEU A 46 11.45 -0.50 2.63
CA LEU A 46 11.28 -1.46 1.55
C LEU A 46 11.48 -0.78 0.21
N LYS A 47 12.08 -1.50 -0.75
CA LYS A 47 12.13 -1.04 -2.14
C LYS A 47 10.75 -1.04 -2.77
N GLU A 48 10.54 -0.19 -3.76
CA GLU A 48 9.33 -0.18 -4.60
C GLU A 48 8.95 -1.59 -5.11
N THR A 49 9.93 -2.38 -5.56
CA THR A 49 9.69 -3.74 -6.04
C THR A 49 9.22 -4.69 -4.95
N GLN A 50 9.66 -4.50 -3.70
CA GLN A 50 9.21 -5.29 -2.56
C GLN A 50 7.79 -4.93 -2.18
N ILE A 51 7.45 -3.64 -2.20
CA ILE A 51 6.07 -3.16 -2.02
C ILE A 51 5.17 -3.76 -3.10
N ILE A 52 5.58 -3.74 -4.37
CA ILE A 52 4.81 -4.33 -5.47
C ILE A 52 4.66 -5.85 -5.30
N THR A 53 5.70 -6.52 -4.81
CA THR A 53 5.65 -7.97 -4.55
C THR A 53 4.64 -8.30 -3.44
N LEU A 54 4.55 -7.46 -2.41
CA LEU A 54 3.63 -7.64 -1.28
C LEU A 54 2.20 -7.24 -1.60
N LEU A 55 1.99 -6.02 -2.08
CA LEU A 55 0.68 -5.39 -2.21
C LEU A 55 0.17 -5.34 -3.67
N GLY A 56 0.99 -5.75 -4.64
CA GLY A 56 0.67 -5.61 -6.05
C GLY A 56 0.95 -4.21 -6.59
N ARG A 57 0.43 -3.93 -7.78
CA ARG A 57 0.56 -2.59 -8.37
C ARG A 57 -0.31 -1.60 -7.57
N PRO A 58 0.19 -0.39 -7.28
CA PRO A 58 -0.59 0.64 -6.60
C PRO A 58 -1.79 1.06 -7.43
N ASP A 59 -2.87 1.48 -6.77
CA ASP A 59 -4.08 1.98 -7.42
C ASP A 59 -3.78 3.27 -8.17
N ASN A 60 -3.07 4.19 -7.51
CA ASN A 60 -2.48 5.38 -8.12
C ASN A 60 -1.00 5.48 -7.79
N ASN A 61 -0.23 6.01 -8.75
CA ASN A 61 1.19 6.31 -8.57
C ASN A 61 1.44 7.74 -9.00
N GLU A 62 2.03 8.53 -8.12
CA GLU A 62 2.34 9.93 -8.37
C GLU A 62 3.85 10.19 -8.27
N LEU A 63 4.36 10.96 -9.23
CA LEU A 63 5.70 11.51 -9.21
C LEU A 63 5.57 13.00 -8.90
N TYR A 64 5.96 13.37 -7.70
CA TYR A 64 5.87 14.74 -7.19
C TYR A 64 7.21 15.48 -7.32
N GLU A 65 7.22 16.75 -6.94
CA GLU A 65 8.40 17.60 -6.98
C GLU A 65 9.61 16.98 -6.26
N ARG A 66 10.81 17.24 -6.80
CA ARG A 66 12.09 16.73 -6.28
C ARG A 66 12.23 15.20 -6.31
N ASN A 67 11.64 14.53 -7.30
CA ASN A 67 11.69 13.07 -7.50
C ASN A 67 11.11 12.29 -6.31
N GLN A 68 10.13 12.86 -5.62
CA GLN A 68 9.38 12.12 -4.62
C GLN A 68 8.33 11.27 -5.31
N LYS A 69 8.19 10.03 -4.85
CA LYS A 69 7.26 9.08 -5.44
C LYS A 69 6.28 8.62 -4.38
N PHE A 70 5.03 8.47 -4.78
CA PHE A 70 3.94 8.06 -3.91
C PHE A 70 3.18 6.91 -4.53
N TYR A 71 2.95 5.87 -3.73
CA TYR A 71 2.01 4.81 -4.05
C TYR A 71 0.78 4.96 -3.18
N TYR A 72 -0.38 4.89 -3.82
CA TYR A 72 -1.68 4.93 -3.16
C TYR A 72 -2.40 3.60 -3.38
N TYR A 73 -2.95 3.04 -2.31
CA TYR A 73 -3.84 1.88 -2.35
C TYR A 73 -5.10 2.24 -1.58
N TYR A 74 -6.27 2.16 -2.22
CA TYR A 74 -7.53 2.29 -1.52
C TYR A 74 -7.72 1.08 -0.60
N ILE A 75 -8.25 1.32 0.60
CA ILE A 75 -8.59 0.31 1.60
C ILE A 75 -10.11 0.13 1.67
N THR A 76 -10.87 1.22 1.61
CA THR A 76 -12.32 1.20 1.39
C THR A 76 -12.63 1.52 -0.08
N PRO A 77 -13.80 1.08 -0.60
CA PRO A 77 -14.16 1.28 -2.00
C PRO A 77 -13.93 2.71 -2.47
N ALA A 78 -13.13 2.87 -3.52
CA ALA A 78 -12.81 4.17 -4.10
C ALA A 78 -14.06 4.83 -4.72
N PRO A 79 -14.05 6.17 -4.95
CA PRO A 79 -15.16 6.88 -5.60
C PRO A 79 -15.53 6.38 -7.00
N ALA A 80 -14.60 5.67 -7.67
CA ALA A 80 -14.83 5.08 -8.97
C ALA A 80 -15.56 3.72 -8.93
N CYS A 81 -15.74 3.12 -7.75
CA CYS A 81 -16.48 1.87 -7.57
C CYS A 81 -18.00 2.15 -7.50
N GLU A 82 -18.83 1.20 -7.93
CA GLU A 82 -20.30 1.32 -7.83
C GLU A 82 -20.79 1.40 -6.38
N ASN A 83 -20.04 0.80 -5.46
CA ASN A 83 -20.28 0.74 -4.03
C ASN A 83 -19.34 1.67 -3.24
N ALA A 84 -19.01 2.83 -3.79
CA ALA A 84 -18.13 3.81 -3.14
C ALA A 84 -18.57 4.14 -1.70
N ASP A 85 -17.63 4.12 -0.77
CA ASP A 85 -17.87 4.60 0.60
C ASP A 85 -17.87 6.14 0.59
N SER A 86 -18.70 6.76 1.44
CA SER A 86 -18.76 8.22 1.59
C SER A 86 -17.45 8.83 2.12
N ILE A 87 -16.65 8.01 2.82
CA ILE A 87 -15.31 8.33 3.30
C ILE A 87 -14.39 7.22 2.80
N SER A 88 -13.48 7.57 1.90
CA SER A 88 -12.51 6.63 1.35
C SER A 88 -11.22 6.65 2.18
N VAL A 89 -10.85 5.49 2.72
CA VAL A 89 -9.59 5.28 3.44
C VAL A 89 -8.57 4.73 2.46
N GLN A 90 -7.35 5.27 2.47
CA GLN A 90 -6.25 4.89 1.60
C GLN A 90 -4.95 4.71 2.38
N LEU A 91 -4.15 3.75 1.93
CA LEU A 91 -2.75 3.59 2.28
C LEU A 91 -1.90 4.43 1.31
N GLU A 92 -1.17 5.40 1.85
CA GLU A 92 -0.16 6.18 1.16
C GLU A 92 1.23 5.72 1.57
N ILE A 93 2.08 5.44 0.58
CA ILE A 93 3.48 5.06 0.77
C ILE A 93 4.35 6.07 0.02
N ARG A 94 5.12 6.85 0.76
CA ARG A 94 6.07 7.81 0.19
C ARG A 94 7.47 7.19 0.12
N PHE A 95 8.11 7.31 -1.04
CA PHE A 95 9.47 6.86 -1.26
C PHE A 95 10.47 8.02 -1.21
N ASN A 96 11.69 7.72 -0.76
CA ASN A 96 12.82 8.63 -0.89
C ASN A 96 13.41 8.59 -2.31
N ALA A 97 14.37 9.47 -2.59
CA ALA A 97 15.04 9.57 -3.90
C ALA A 97 15.82 8.29 -4.30
N LEU A 98 16.03 7.35 -3.38
CA LEU A 98 16.68 6.06 -3.64
C LEU A 98 15.66 4.93 -3.89
N GLY A 99 14.35 5.22 -3.90
CA GLY A 99 13.30 4.24 -4.14
C GLY A 99 12.96 3.36 -2.93
N TYR A 100 13.27 3.81 -1.70
CA TYR A 100 12.88 3.13 -0.46
C TYR A 100 11.72 3.86 0.21
N SER A 101 10.74 3.11 0.71
CA SER A 101 9.65 3.65 1.50
C SER A 101 10.19 4.33 2.76
N LYS A 102 9.76 5.57 2.96
CA LYS A 102 10.20 6.44 4.05
C LYS A 102 9.06 6.76 5.02
N GLU A 103 7.86 6.97 4.49
CA GLU A 103 6.67 7.33 5.27
C GLU A 103 5.49 6.49 4.80
N ILE A 104 4.66 6.06 5.77
CA ILE A 104 3.47 5.25 5.57
C ILE A 104 2.33 5.95 6.30
N TYR A 105 1.23 6.19 5.60
CA TYR A 105 0.03 6.80 6.16
C TYR A 105 -1.21 6.00 5.77
N ILE A 106 -2.13 5.84 6.72
CA ILE A 106 -3.47 5.32 6.49
C ILE A 106 -4.43 6.48 6.82
N LYS A 107 -5.17 6.97 5.82
CA LYS A 107 -5.98 8.19 5.95
C LYS A 107 -7.26 8.13 5.13
#